data_AF-A0A0Q7QFS7-F1
#
_entry.id   AF-A0A0Q7QFS7-F1
#
_cell.length_a   1.000
_cell.length_b   1.000
_cell.length_c   1.000
_cell.angle_alpha   90.00
_cell.angle_beta   90.00
_cell.angle_gamma   90.00
#
_symmetry.space_group_name_H-M   'P 1'
#
loop_
_entity.id
_entity.type
_entity.pdbx_description
1 polymer ?
#
loop_
_entity_poly.entity_id
_entity_poly.type
_entity_poly.pdbx_seq_one_letter_code
_entity_poly.pdbx_strand_id
1 'polypeptide(L)'
;MSAPLTPSTLLAVLKAEGLTVKEVPGWRDRCRCHDGSHEKGLGRNSRGWGDVNGIVVHITAGNLGSRTVLQYIRDIINGDPNVPTKSQFVVEPDGTVWLNSAGRCNHAGQVGTSVQAHLRAADFSTDKSYDARFRGTGADGNAFTMGIENIAAKTMTSAQRTSSVKICAAVARYKKWDGLESVGHGEISAQRTKADPNLDMGQFRRDVAARVAGVTGPKPATPPAEPAKVAIERVVSWNLKAPELVGKWPAWVIRRARQVKLLLAMAASVLLVQEAGGPSKVKWYDKALDKLGLANAGATNGAGSGKWRVIFYRKNRWTKVAAGLYDLPLDTLYRGDQKPMVWAVLRNRVTGERWLCVSYHLENESGADLARVHQIAAIFAKVARLRGQYGVAPDHVVVGGDANSRAWVRDWVAENTDYRDAFDVAATVRDKGIASINRWKVPAAGEREDAVFVHKTADVELADQRDGHKSSDHNPQVVDVNVAAWPPE
;
A
#
# COMPACT_ATOMS: atom_id res chain seq x y z
N MET A 1 26.96 13.68 15.61
CA MET A 1 26.09 13.62 14.42
C MET A 1 24.72 13.14 14.84
N SER A 2 23.66 13.85 14.49
CA SER A 2 22.29 13.37 14.76
C SER A 2 21.96 12.30 13.72
N ALA A 3 21.54 11.11 14.15
CA ALA A 3 21.16 10.06 13.22
C ALA A 3 20.08 10.58 12.24
N PRO A 4 20.15 10.25 10.93
CA PRO A 4 19.08 10.58 9.99
C PRO A 4 17.77 9.94 10.47
N LEU A 5 16.64 10.59 10.18
CA LEU A 5 15.33 10.03 10.53
C LEU A 5 15.19 8.66 9.85
N THR A 6 14.89 7.62 10.63
CA THR A 6 14.53 6.33 10.03
C THR A 6 13.25 6.51 9.20
N PRO A 7 13.00 5.67 8.17
CA PRO A 7 11.76 5.77 7.40
C PRO A 7 10.51 5.71 8.28
N SER A 8 10.48 4.83 9.28
CA SER A 8 9.36 4.72 10.22
C SER A 8 9.17 5.99 11.05
N THR A 9 10.26 6.59 11.53
CA THR A 9 10.22 7.86 12.26
C THR A 9 9.73 9.00 11.38
N LEU A 10 10.23 9.09 10.14
CA LEU A 10 9.82 10.13 9.19
C LEU A 10 8.32 10.06 8.90
N LEU A 11 7.78 8.87 8.65
CA LEU A 11 6.35 8.67 8.47
C LEU A 11 5.54 9.07 9.71
N ALA A 12 6.01 8.69 10.89
CA ALA A 12 5.31 8.97 12.15
C ALA A 12 5.21 10.48 12.43
N VAL A 13 6.31 11.23 12.27
CA VAL A 13 6.32 12.67 12.57
C VAL A 13 5.43 13.46 11.61
N LEU A 14 5.38 13.09 10.33
CA LEU A 14 4.49 13.74 9.36
C LEU A 14 3.02 13.49 9.68
N LYS A 15 2.67 12.24 10.03
CA LYS A 15 1.30 11.90 10.45
C LYS A 15 0.90 12.63 11.74
N ALA A 16 1.81 12.74 12.70
CA ALA A 16 1.57 13.48 13.94
C ALA A 16 1.31 14.97 13.70
N GLU A 17 1.90 15.56 12.66
CA GLU A 17 1.68 16.95 12.26
C GLU A 17 0.38 17.15 11.43
N GLY A 18 -0.43 16.09 11.26
CA GLY A 18 -1.72 16.12 10.60
C GLY A 18 -1.62 16.22 9.07
N LEU A 19 -0.62 15.56 8.48
CA LEU A 19 -0.47 15.42 7.03
C LEU A 19 -1.17 14.16 6.52
N THR A 20 -1.85 14.27 5.38
CA THR A 20 -2.26 13.13 4.56
C THR A 20 -1.04 12.62 3.80
N VAL A 21 -0.57 11.42 4.14
CA VAL A 21 0.68 10.86 3.62
C VAL A 21 0.41 9.59 2.81
N LYS A 22 0.85 9.56 1.56
CA LYS A 22 0.90 8.37 0.68
C LYS A 22 2.34 7.92 0.50
N GLU A 23 2.53 6.63 0.28
CA GLU A 23 3.86 6.02 0.18
C GLU A 23 4.14 5.58 -1.26
N VAL A 24 5.22 6.10 -1.85
CA VAL A 24 5.69 5.63 -3.17
C VAL A 24 6.32 4.25 -2.98
N PRO A 25 6.01 3.23 -3.81
CA PRO A 25 6.64 1.92 -3.69
C PRO A 25 8.16 1.99 -3.60
N GLY A 26 8.75 1.29 -2.61
CA GLY A 26 10.20 1.26 -2.38
C GLY A 26 10.82 2.53 -1.76
N TRP A 27 10.02 3.52 -1.35
CA TRP A 27 10.56 4.80 -0.83
C TRP A 27 11.48 4.66 0.39
N ARG A 28 11.24 3.63 1.23
CA ARG A 28 12.00 3.39 2.46
C ARG A 28 13.48 3.11 2.19
N ASP A 29 13.78 2.51 1.05
CA ASP A 29 15.13 2.13 0.62
C ASP A 29 15.61 2.99 -0.57
N ARG A 30 14.81 3.96 -1.02
CA ARG A 30 15.15 4.80 -2.18
C ARG A 30 16.17 5.86 -1.79
N CYS A 31 17.12 6.12 -2.70
CA CYS A 31 18.18 7.11 -2.60
C CYS A 31 18.69 7.45 -4.02
N ARG A 32 19.43 8.55 -4.18
CA ARG A 32 20.07 9.01 -5.44
C ARG A 32 21.07 8.02 -6.04
N CYS A 33 21.49 7.00 -5.30
CA CYS A 33 22.45 5.99 -5.76
C CYS A 33 21.84 4.92 -6.68
N HIS A 34 20.51 4.83 -6.80
CA HIS A 34 19.74 3.79 -7.53
C HIS A 34 19.96 2.32 -7.16
N ASP A 35 21.06 1.95 -6.50
CA ASP A 35 21.48 0.55 -6.34
C ASP A 35 21.16 -0.06 -4.97
N GLY A 36 20.56 0.71 -4.05
CA GLY A 36 20.26 0.26 -2.69
C GLY A 36 21.49 -0.13 -1.86
N SER A 37 22.71 0.10 -2.37
CA SER A 37 23.96 -0.23 -1.68
C SER A 37 24.41 0.96 -0.84
N HIS A 38 23.76 1.14 0.31
CA HIS A 38 24.09 2.21 1.24
C HIS A 38 25.52 2.12 1.82
N GLU A 39 26.26 1.03 1.55
CA GLU A 39 27.52 0.70 2.22
C GLU A 39 28.77 0.63 1.33
N LYS A 40 28.69 0.77 0.00
CA LYS A 40 29.90 0.71 -0.85
C LYS A 40 30.25 2.06 -1.44
N GLY A 41 30.77 2.90 -0.57
CA GLY A 41 31.36 4.18 -0.92
C GLY A 41 32.59 4.00 -1.81
N LEU A 42 32.44 4.19 -3.12
CA LEU A 42 33.56 4.50 -4.04
C LEU A 42 33.21 5.61 -5.06
N GLY A 43 31.94 6.03 -5.19
CA GLY A 43 31.51 7.12 -6.08
C GLY A 43 31.03 8.37 -5.34
N ARG A 44 31.15 9.57 -5.96
CA ARG A 44 30.59 10.84 -5.41
C ARG A 44 29.08 10.74 -5.13
N ASN A 45 28.38 9.90 -5.90
CA ASN A 45 26.95 9.68 -5.80
C ASN A 45 26.55 8.62 -4.76
N SER A 46 27.49 7.78 -4.30
CA SER A 46 27.26 6.62 -3.40
C SER A 46 27.46 6.95 -1.92
N ARG A 47 27.61 8.24 -1.57
CA ARG A 47 27.78 8.68 -0.18
C ARG A 47 26.41 8.84 0.48
N GLY A 48 26.24 8.21 1.63
CA GLY A 48 25.11 8.44 2.54
C GLY A 48 24.96 9.91 2.94
N TRP A 49 23.84 10.25 3.58
CA TRP A 49 23.63 11.58 4.14
C TRP A 49 24.69 11.94 5.18
N GLY A 50 25.06 13.23 5.23
CA GLY A 50 25.68 13.81 6.42
C GLY A 50 24.62 14.22 7.45
N ASP A 51 24.99 15.05 8.41
CA ASP A 51 24.02 15.68 9.32
C ASP A 51 23.03 16.52 8.51
N VAL A 52 21.76 16.11 8.51
CA VAL A 52 20.68 16.88 7.90
C VAL A 52 20.48 18.15 8.74
N ASN A 53 20.64 19.31 8.09
CA ASN A 53 20.62 20.64 8.68
C ASN A 53 19.52 21.55 8.12
N GLY A 54 18.79 21.15 7.07
CA GLY A 54 17.71 21.97 6.55
C GLY A 54 16.77 21.26 5.59
N ILE A 55 15.74 22.00 5.18
CA ILE A 55 14.69 21.54 4.27
C ILE A 55 14.53 22.57 3.17
N VAL A 56 14.70 22.12 1.94
CA VAL A 56 14.63 22.93 0.74
C VAL A 56 13.25 22.75 0.12
N VAL A 57 12.60 23.87 -0.17
CA VAL A 57 11.28 23.94 -0.77
C VAL A 57 11.42 24.35 -2.23
N HIS A 58 10.85 23.54 -3.13
CA HIS A 58 10.89 23.73 -4.57
C HIS A 58 9.50 23.52 -5.20
N ILE A 59 9.27 24.16 -6.35
CA ILE A 59 8.19 23.82 -7.29
C ILE A 59 8.81 23.14 -8.50
N THR A 60 8.36 21.92 -8.85
CA THR A 60 8.69 21.37 -10.17
C THR A 60 7.87 22.10 -11.22
N ALA A 61 8.52 22.74 -12.18
CA ALA A 61 7.82 23.39 -13.30
C ALA A 61 7.01 22.35 -14.09
N GLY A 62 5.68 22.38 -13.93
CA GLY A 62 4.74 21.49 -14.59
C GLY A 62 3.47 21.28 -13.76
N ASN A 63 2.34 21.03 -14.43
CA ASN A 63 1.17 20.44 -13.76
C ASN A 63 1.20 18.92 -13.96
N LEU A 64 0.28 18.19 -13.32
CA LEU A 64 0.15 16.75 -13.51
C LEU A 64 -0.12 16.36 -14.98
N GLY A 65 -0.71 17.25 -15.76
CA GLY A 65 -1.23 16.94 -17.09
C GLY A 65 -2.26 15.81 -17.02
N SER A 66 -2.16 14.86 -17.94
CA SER A 66 -2.96 13.62 -17.93
C SER A 66 -2.39 12.51 -17.04
N ARG A 67 -1.27 12.76 -16.33
CA ARG A 67 -0.62 11.76 -15.49
C ARG A 67 -1.30 11.69 -14.13
N THR A 68 -1.40 10.49 -13.59
CA THR A 68 -1.55 10.29 -12.15
C THR A 68 -0.31 10.82 -11.42
N VAL A 69 -0.44 11.10 -10.12
CA VAL A 69 0.71 11.54 -9.30
C VAL A 69 1.83 10.51 -9.28
N LEU A 70 1.50 9.22 -9.20
CA LEU A 70 2.51 8.15 -9.25
C LEU A 70 3.26 8.10 -10.59
N GLN A 71 2.56 8.30 -11.71
CA GLN A 71 3.20 8.41 -13.02
C GLN A 71 4.10 9.65 -13.07
N TYR A 72 3.67 10.79 -12.56
CA TYR A 72 4.50 12.00 -12.48
C TYR A 72 5.76 11.76 -11.64
N ILE A 73 5.61 11.15 -10.46
CA ILE A 73 6.72 10.80 -9.59
C ILE A 73 7.68 9.83 -10.30
N ARG A 74 7.17 8.80 -10.97
CA ARG A 74 7.99 7.84 -11.69
C ARG A 74 8.74 8.49 -12.85
N ASP A 75 8.06 9.27 -13.68
CA ASP A 75 8.60 9.76 -14.94
C ASP A 75 9.48 11.01 -14.75
N ILE A 76 9.10 11.92 -13.84
CA ILE A 76 9.73 13.24 -13.69
C ILE A 76 10.63 13.32 -12.46
N ILE A 77 10.18 12.80 -11.33
CA ILE A 77 10.91 12.89 -10.05
C ILE A 77 11.97 11.80 -9.96
N ASN A 78 11.67 10.60 -10.45
CA ASN A 78 12.55 9.44 -10.40
C ASN A 78 13.13 9.01 -11.76
N GLY A 79 12.51 9.43 -12.86
CA GLY A 79 12.78 8.91 -14.20
C GLY A 79 13.93 9.59 -14.93
N ASP A 80 14.54 10.60 -14.33
CA ASP A 80 15.70 11.29 -14.89
C ASP A 80 16.99 10.52 -14.57
N PRO A 81 17.64 9.86 -15.55
CA PRO A 81 18.84 9.05 -15.32
C PRO A 81 20.06 9.89 -14.92
N ASN A 82 20.05 11.21 -15.19
CA ASN A 82 21.14 12.11 -14.80
C ASN A 82 20.92 12.69 -13.39
N VAL A 83 19.66 12.85 -12.98
CA VAL A 83 19.27 13.46 -11.70
C VAL A 83 18.22 12.59 -10.99
N PRO A 84 18.61 11.37 -10.58
CA PRO A 84 17.64 10.43 -10.06
C PRO A 84 17.17 10.74 -8.66
N THR A 85 15.89 10.44 -8.43
CA THR A 85 15.22 10.66 -7.15
C THR A 85 15.41 12.10 -6.65
N LYS A 86 14.63 13.03 -7.20
CA LYS A 86 14.79 14.47 -6.99
C LYS A 86 14.40 14.96 -5.60
N SER A 87 13.57 14.25 -4.84
CA SER A 87 13.15 14.70 -3.51
C SER A 87 12.70 13.56 -2.59
N GLN A 88 12.65 13.85 -1.29
CA GLN A 88 12.08 12.98 -0.27
C GLN A 88 10.56 13.11 -0.23
N PHE A 89 10.06 14.34 -0.34
CA PHE A 89 8.64 14.66 -0.31
C PHE A 89 8.19 15.19 -1.66
N VAL A 90 7.05 14.69 -2.14
CA VAL A 90 6.35 15.24 -3.30
C VAL A 90 4.96 15.66 -2.85
N VAL A 91 4.56 16.90 -3.08
CA VAL A 91 3.25 17.44 -2.66
C VAL A 91 2.37 17.67 -3.88
N GLU A 92 1.30 16.90 -4.00
CA GLU A 92 0.35 17.01 -5.11
C GLU A 92 -0.58 18.24 -4.93
N PRO A 93 -1.34 18.65 -5.96
CA PRO A 93 -2.11 19.90 -5.92
C PRO A 93 -3.10 20.04 -4.75
N ASP A 94 -3.65 18.94 -4.25
CA ASP A 94 -4.58 18.91 -3.11
C ASP A 94 -3.90 18.98 -1.73
N GLY A 95 -2.57 19.00 -1.69
CA GLY A 95 -1.78 19.02 -0.46
C GLY A 95 -1.40 17.64 0.09
N THR A 96 -1.81 16.53 -0.53
CA THR A 96 -1.38 15.18 -0.14
C THR A 96 0.13 15.02 -0.38
N VAL A 97 0.80 14.46 0.63
CA VAL A 97 2.25 14.28 0.65
C VAL A 97 2.61 12.85 0.26
N TRP A 98 3.36 12.69 -0.81
CA TRP A 98 3.93 11.41 -1.24
C TRP A 98 5.36 11.27 -0.74
N LEU A 99 5.60 10.27 0.11
CA LEU A 99 6.92 9.87 0.54
C LEU A 99 7.62 9.12 -0.59
N ASN A 100 8.59 9.79 -1.22
CA ASN A 100 9.30 9.29 -2.37
C ASN A 100 10.62 8.62 -1.99
N SER A 101 11.32 9.14 -0.99
CA SER A 101 12.65 8.65 -0.57
C SER A 101 12.93 8.91 0.90
N ALA A 102 13.49 7.94 1.61
CA ALA A 102 14.10 8.14 2.92
C ALA A 102 15.62 8.46 2.82
N GLY A 103 16.22 8.12 1.68
CA GLY A 103 17.63 8.37 1.38
C GLY A 103 17.88 9.73 0.75
N ARG A 104 19.17 9.95 0.44
CA ARG A 104 19.72 11.18 -0.11
C ARG A 104 19.17 11.40 -1.50
N CYS A 105 18.67 12.60 -1.81
CA CYS A 105 18.09 12.92 -3.11
C CYS A 105 18.93 13.96 -3.86
N ASN A 106 18.66 14.11 -5.15
CA ASN A 106 19.27 15.14 -5.99
C ASN A 106 18.43 16.43 -6.02
N HIS A 107 18.02 16.92 -4.85
CA HIS A 107 17.12 18.06 -4.74
C HIS A 107 17.84 19.40 -4.84
N ALA A 108 18.67 19.71 -3.83
CA ALA A 108 19.28 21.02 -3.65
C ALA A 108 20.38 21.32 -4.69
N GLY A 109 21.06 20.30 -5.21
CA GLY A 109 22.17 20.47 -6.14
C GLY A 109 23.37 21.17 -5.49
N GLN A 110 24.02 22.07 -6.23
CA GLN A 110 25.08 22.92 -5.70
C GLN A 110 24.49 24.17 -5.04
N VAL A 111 24.97 24.48 -3.84
CA VAL A 111 24.54 25.63 -3.04
C VAL A 111 25.75 26.48 -2.62
N GLY A 112 25.52 27.66 -2.07
CA GLY A 112 26.59 28.50 -1.51
C GLY A 112 27.39 27.76 -0.44
N THR A 113 28.70 28.01 -0.37
CA THR A 113 29.61 27.31 0.54
C THR A 113 29.31 27.54 2.03
N SER A 114 28.67 28.67 2.37
CA SER A 114 28.26 29.03 3.73
C SER A 114 26.91 28.44 4.16
N VAL A 115 26.10 27.90 3.22
CA VAL A 115 24.69 27.53 3.48
C VAL A 115 24.55 26.54 4.64
N GLN A 116 25.44 25.55 4.73
CA GLN A 116 25.37 24.58 5.83
C GLN A 116 25.60 25.22 7.20
N ALA A 117 26.48 26.22 7.28
CA ALA A 117 26.74 26.94 8.53
C ALA A 117 25.52 27.76 8.95
N HIS A 118 24.89 28.46 8.01
CA HIS A 118 23.67 29.24 8.24
C HIS A 118 22.48 28.37 8.63
N LEU A 119 22.31 27.21 7.99
CA LEU A 119 21.30 26.23 8.38
C LEU A 119 21.51 25.70 9.80
N ARG A 120 22.76 25.47 10.22
CA ARG A 120 23.07 25.08 11.61
C ARG A 120 22.85 26.21 12.61
N ALA A 121 23.04 27.45 12.18
CA ALA A 121 22.84 28.64 13.01
C ALA A 121 21.38 29.11 13.06
N ALA A 122 20.51 28.54 12.21
CA ALA A 122 19.11 28.94 12.08
C ALA A 122 18.95 30.46 11.83
N ASP A 123 19.80 31.08 11.00
CA ASP A 123 19.87 32.54 10.83
C ASP A 123 19.26 33.09 9.52
N PHE A 124 18.42 32.29 8.86
CA PHE A 124 17.66 32.72 7.69
C PHE A 124 16.58 33.74 8.09
N SER A 125 16.49 34.85 7.35
CA SER A 125 15.62 35.97 7.69
C SER A 125 14.14 35.58 7.65
N THR A 126 13.38 35.95 8.68
CA THR A 126 11.92 35.93 8.68
C THR A 126 11.31 37.16 8.01
N ASP A 127 12.03 38.28 7.93
CA ASP A 127 11.52 39.56 7.41
C ASP A 127 11.67 39.74 5.91
N LYS A 128 12.51 38.92 5.26
CA LYS A 128 12.81 39.02 3.84
C LYS A 128 12.55 37.68 3.15
N SER A 129 12.02 37.74 1.94
CA SER A 129 11.83 36.57 1.07
C SER A 129 13.12 36.07 0.42
N TYR A 130 14.20 36.86 0.47
CA TYR A 130 15.50 36.54 -0.11
C TYR A 130 16.63 37.32 0.56
N ASP A 131 17.79 36.67 0.73
CA ASP A 131 19.04 37.27 1.18
C ASP A 131 20.21 36.77 0.32
N ALA A 132 21.01 37.70 -0.22
CA ALA A 132 22.10 37.37 -1.12
C ALA A 132 23.26 36.62 -0.45
N ARG A 133 23.37 36.68 0.89
CA ARG A 133 24.47 36.07 1.67
C ARG A 133 24.54 34.54 1.55
N PHE A 134 23.41 33.89 1.27
CA PHE A 134 23.30 32.42 1.27
C PHE A 134 23.44 31.81 -0.13
N ARG A 135 23.08 32.55 -1.16
CA ARG A 135 22.97 32.03 -2.52
C ARG A 135 24.35 31.83 -3.15
N GLY A 136 24.62 30.65 -3.69
CA GLY A 136 25.85 30.42 -4.45
C GLY A 136 25.95 29.05 -5.07
N THR A 137 27.18 28.67 -5.39
CA THR A 137 27.58 27.32 -5.81
C THR A 137 28.85 26.92 -5.05
N GLY A 138 29.24 25.64 -5.11
CA GLY A 138 30.48 25.14 -4.55
C GLY A 138 30.32 24.14 -3.40
N ALA A 139 29.18 24.12 -2.71
CA ALA A 139 28.86 23.08 -1.73
C ALA A 139 27.80 22.10 -2.26
N ASP A 140 27.89 20.83 -1.87
CA ASP A 140 26.92 19.80 -2.21
C ASP A 140 25.74 19.84 -1.22
N GLY A 141 24.72 20.65 -1.54
CA GLY A 141 23.54 20.86 -0.69
C GLY A 141 22.76 19.58 -0.42
N ASN A 142 22.83 18.62 -1.34
CA ASN A 142 22.17 17.32 -1.19
C ASN A 142 22.74 16.50 -0.04
N ALA A 143 23.94 16.82 0.48
CA ALA A 143 24.54 16.07 1.58
C ALA A 143 23.89 16.38 2.93
N PHE A 144 23.23 17.53 3.07
CA PHE A 144 22.75 18.04 4.36
C PHE A 144 21.33 18.65 4.32
N THR A 145 20.59 18.53 3.21
CA THR A 145 19.22 19.06 3.11
C THR A 145 18.21 18.06 2.57
N MET A 146 17.02 18.01 3.19
CA MET A 146 15.86 17.32 2.62
C MET A 146 15.15 18.23 1.61
N GLY A 147 14.41 17.64 0.68
CA GLY A 147 13.74 18.33 -0.40
C GLY A 147 12.23 18.09 -0.42
N ILE A 148 11.48 19.18 -0.57
CA ILE A 148 10.04 19.19 -0.82
C ILE A 148 9.82 19.64 -2.26
N GLU A 149 9.21 18.76 -3.04
CA GLU A 149 8.88 19.00 -4.43
C GLU A 149 7.37 19.23 -4.58
N ASN A 150 6.95 20.46 -4.89
CA ASN A 150 5.54 20.77 -5.11
C ASN A 150 5.21 20.65 -6.60
N ILE A 151 4.23 19.81 -6.94
CA ILE A 151 3.75 19.65 -8.32
C ILE A 151 2.87 20.86 -8.66
N ALA A 152 3.47 21.93 -9.19
CA ALA A 152 2.76 23.17 -9.46
C ALA A 152 3.29 23.85 -10.73
N ALA A 153 2.40 24.46 -11.51
CA ALA A 153 2.82 25.09 -12.76
C ALA A 153 3.69 26.35 -12.52
N LYS A 154 3.24 27.27 -11.65
CA LYS A 154 3.91 28.56 -11.39
C LYS A 154 3.86 29.00 -9.93
N THR A 155 2.78 28.68 -9.23
CA THR A 155 2.59 29.01 -7.81
C THR A 155 1.96 27.81 -7.13
N MET A 156 2.37 27.53 -5.90
CA MET A 156 1.73 26.50 -5.08
C MET A 156 0.26 26.82 -4.82
N THR A 157 -0.57 25.79 -4.74
CA THR A 157 -1.90 25.94 -4.13
C THR A 157 -1.77 26.22 -2.63
N SER A 158 -2.83 26.77 -2.02
CA SER A 158 -2.87 26.96 -0.57
C SER A 158 -2.64 25.65 0.19
N ALA A 159 -3.20 24.54 -0.32
CA ALA A 159 -3.03 23.22 0.28
C ALA A 159 -1.58 22.74 0.21
N GLN A 160 -0.90 22.91 -0.93
CA GLN A 160 0.53 22.61 -1.08
C GLN A 160 1.40 23.43 -0.13
N ARG A 161 1.12 24.73 0.00
CA ARG A 161 1.81 25.61 0.95
C ARG A 161 1.60 25.15 2.39
N THR A 162 0.36 24.85 2.79
CA THR A 162 0.02 24.35 4.13
C THR A 162 0.75 23.04 4.42
N SER A 163 0.77 22.10 3.48
CA SER A 163 1.47 20.82 3.65
C SER A 163 2.98 21.00 3.70
N SER A 164 3.55 21.90 2.89
CA SER A 164 4.98 22.25 2.96
C SER A 164 5.36 22.82 4.34
N VAL A 165 4.56 23.74 4.89
CA VAL A 165 4.75 24.28 6.26
C VAL A 165 4.68 23.16 7.30
N LYS A 166 3.71 22.24 7.18
CA LYS A 166 3.57 21.08 8.07
C LYS A 166 4.78 20.13 7.97
N ILE A 167 5.25 19.82 6.77
CA ILE A 167 6.44 18.96 6.59
C ILE A 167 7.63 19.59 7.32
N CYS A 168 7.87 20.88 7.08
CA CYS A 168 8.93 21.64 7.73
C CYS A 168 8.81 21.61 9.26
N ALA A 169 7.61 21.90 9.80
CA ALA A 169 7.36 21.90 11.24
C ALA A 169 7.55 20.51 11.87
N ALA A 170 7.08 19.45 11.21
CA ALA A 170 7.21 18.07 11.70
C ALA A 170 8.67 17.65 11.86
N VAL A 171 9.49 17.92 10.83
CA VAL A 171 10.92 17.63 10.86
C VAL A 171 11.62 18.53 11.87
N ALA A 172 11.28 19.82 11.91
CA ALA A 172 11.86 20.76 12.86
C ALA A 172 11.62 20.33 14.31
N ARG A 173 10.38 19.96 14.68
CA ARG A 173 10.06 19.43 16.02
C ARG A 173 10.90 18.20 16.37
N TYR A 174 11.01 17.24 15.45
CA TYR A 174 11.80 16.04 15.68
C TYR A 174 13.28 16.35 15.88
N LYS A 175 13.81 17.29 15.09
CA LYS A 175 15.20 17.71 15.10
C LYS A 175 15.52 18.76 16.18
N LYS A 176 14.49 19.21 16.93
CA LYS A 176 14.55 20.27 17.94
C LYS A 176 15.05 21.60 17.37
N TRP A 177 14.54 21.91 16.19
CA TRP A 177 14.77 23.14 15.46
C TRP A 177 13.64 24.14 15.70
N ASP A 178 13.88 25.41 15.40
CA ASP A 178 12.90 26.48 15.52
C ASP A 178 12.09 26.71 14.23
N GLY A 179 12.51 26.11 13.10
CA GLY A 179 11.82 26.18 11.81
C GLY A 179 12.50 27.07 10.78
N LEU A 180 13.52 27.85 11.16
CA LEU A 180 14.26 28.76 10.28
C LEU A 180 15.15 28.02 9.28
N GLU A 181 15.37 26.72 9.47
CA GLU A 181 16.09 25.81 8.56
C GLU A 181 15.28 25.44 7.30
N SER A 182 14.12 26.07 7.12
CA SER A 182 13.24 25.94 5.95
C SER A 182 13.54 27.03 4.92
N VAL A 183 14.05 26.62 3.76
CA VAL A 183 14.60 27.55 2.75
C VAL A 183 14.03 27.28 1.36
N GLY A 184 13.87 28.33 0.57
CA GLY A 184 13.54 28.21 -0.84
C GLY A 184 14.76 27.79 -1.63
N HIS A 185 14.59 26.98 -2.68
CA HIS A 185 15.72 26.52 -3.49
C HIS A 185 16.50 27.70 -4.11
N GLY A 186 15.79 28.76 -4.51
CA GLY A 186 16.37 30.01 -5.04
C GLY A 186 17.15 30.84 -4.01
N GLU A 187 16.90 30.67 -2.71
CA GLU A 187 17.62 31.38 -1.64
C GLU A 187 19.06 30.88 -1.49
N ILE A 188 19.31 29.59 -1.78
CA ILE A 188 20.60 28.94 -1.48
C ILE A 188 21.40 28.52 -2.72
N SER A 189 20.76 28.31 -3.87
CA SER A 189 21.42 27.79 -5.08
C SER A 189 21.43 28.79 -6.24
N ALA A 190 22.62 29.04 -6.79
CA ALA A 190 22.77 29.80 -8.03
C ALA A 190 22.18 29.09 -9.27
N GLN A 191 21.89 27.78 -9.17
CA GLN A 191 21.37 26.93 -10.25
C GLN A 191 19.86 27.05 -10.46
N ARG A 192 19.18 27.90 -9.68
CA ARG A 192 17.73 28.16 -9.73
C ARG A 192 17.45 29.64 -9.81
N THR A 193 16.27 30.02 -10.30
CA THR A 193 15.85 31.42 -10.26
C THR A 193 15.75 31.90 -8.81
N LYS A 194 16.07 33.17 -8.53
CA LYS A 194 15.93 33.76 -7.17
C LYS A 194 14.52 33.62 -6.60
N ALA A 195 13.52 33.58 -7.48
CA ALA A 195 12.13 33.47 -7.10
C ALA A 195 11.77 32.09 -6.54
N ASP A 196 12.46 31.01 -6.94
CA ASP A 196 12.11 29.61 -6.60
C ASP A 196 12.03 29.39 -5.06
N PRO A 197 10.87 29.01 -4.48
CA PRO A 197 9.69 28.36 -5.08
C PRO A 197 8.48 29.28 -5.34
N ASN A 198 8.72 30.52 -5.71
CA ASN A 198 7.76 31.61 -5.91
C ASN A 198 6.90 31.91 -4.67
N LEU A 199 7.55 32.01 -3.50
CA LEU A 199 6.93 32.30 -2.21
C LEU A 199 7.67 33.42 -1.47
N ASP A 200 6.96 34.13 -0.59
CA ASP A 200 7.59 34.88 0.48
C ASP A 200 8.14 33.90 1.52
N MET A 201 9.43 33.61 1.40
CA MET A 201 10.11 32.68 2.28
C MET A 201 10.27 33.20 3.72
N GLY A 202 10.25 34.52 3.92
CA GLY A 202 10.23 35.12 5.26
C GLY A 202 8.92 34.81 5.98
N GLN A 203 7.78 35.05 5.30
CA GLN A 203 6.47 34.65 5.82
C GLN A 203 6.35 33.12 5.96
N PHE A 204 6.89 32.35 5.03
CA PHE A 204 6.88 30.88 5.13
C PHE A 204 7.60 30.41 6.39
N ARG A 205 8.80 30.93 6.69
CA ARG A 205 9.53 30.61 7.93
C ARG A 205 8.78 31.06 9.19
N ARG A 206 8.13 32.22 9.19
CA ARG A 206 7.26 32.64 10.31
C ARG A 206 6.14 31.63 10.57
N ASP A 207 5.51 31.11 9.51
CA ASP A 207 4.43 30.13 9.65
C ASP A 207 4.95 28.79 10.16
N VAL A 208 6.14 28.35 9.71
CA VAL A 208 6.81 27.15 10.25
C VAL A 208 7.13 27.35 11.73
N ALA A 209 7.78 28.46 12.09
CA ALA A 209 8.17 28.76 13.47
C ALA A 209 6.97 28.89 14.41
N ALA A 210 5.91 29.59 14.01
CA ALA A 210 4.67 29.69 14.78
C ALA A 210 4.05 28.30 15.01
N ARG A 211 4.07 27.46 13.98
CA ARG A 211 3.60 26.07 14.09
C ARG A 211 4.46 25.27 15.06
N VAL A 212 5.79 25.31 14.94
CA VAL A 212 6.73 24.64 15.87
C VAL A 212 6.51 25.11 17.31
N ALA A 213 6.29 26.41 17.54
CA ALA A 213 6.03 26.99 18.87
C ALA A 213 4.65 26.65 19.45
N GLY A 214 3.73 26.06 18.66
CA GLY A 214 2.35 25.78 19.08
C GLY A 214 1.45 27.02 19.09
N VAL A 215 1.91 28.16 18.56
CA VAL A 215 1.13 29.38 18.39
C VAL A 215 0.26 29.22 17.15
N THR A 216 -0.98 28.76 17.36
CA THR A 216 -1.97 28.69 16.28
C THR A 216 -2.61 30.07 16.09
N GLY A 217 -2.32 30.73 14.96
CA GLY A 217 -3.13 31.83 14.44
C GLY A 217 -4.55 31.36 14.04
N PRO A 218 -5.46 32.26 13.61
CA PRO A 218 -6.88 32.00 13.57
C PRO A 218 -7.21 30.70 12.84
N LYS A 219 -8.03 29.90 13.52
CA LYS A 219 -8.55 28.60 13.09
C LYS A 219 -8.86 28.62 11.58
N PRO A 220 -8.21 27.75 10.78
CA PRO A 220 -8.65 27.52 9.41
C PRO A 220 -10.13 27.17 9.42
N ALA A 221 -10.89 27.70 8.45
CA ALA A 221 -12.26 27.27 8.20
C ALA A 221 -12.32 25.74 8.30
N THR A 222 -13.35 25.24 9.00
CA THR A 222 -13.60 23.82 9.19
C THR A 222 -13.26 23.07 7.90
N PRO A 223 -12.23 22.19 7.91
CA PRO A 223 -11.98 21.33 6.78
C PRO A 223 -13.29 20.60 6.45
N PRO A 224 -13.58 20.28 5.17
CA PRO A 224 -14.59 19.25 4.90
C PRO A 224 -14.30 18.10 5.86
N ALA A 225 -15.33 17.64 6.58
CA ALA A 225 -15.19 16.64 7.64
C ALA A 225 -14.12 15.64 7.24
N GLU A 226 -13.06 15.53 8.05
CA GLU A 226 -12.01 14.53 7.85
C GLU A 226 -12.74 13.22 7.55
N PRO A 227 -12.51 12.56 6.38
CA PRO A 227 -13.12 11.26 6.15
C PRO A 227 -12.68 10.41 7.32
N ALA A 228 -13.64 9.97 8.12
CA ALA A 228 -13.39 9.26 9.36
C ALA A 228 -12.33 8.19 9.07
N LYS A 229 -11.27 8.06 9.90
CA LYS A 229 -10.15 7.13 9.68
C LYS A 229 -10.64 5.74 9.27
N VAL A 230 -10.72 5.50 7.98
CA VAL A 230 -11.28 4.28 7.42
C VAL A 230 -10.34 3.15 7.82
N ALA A 231 -10.85 2.19 8.59
CA ALA A 231 -10.06 1.02 8.89
C ALA A 231 -9.97 0.15 7.66
N ILE A 232 -8.83 -0.50 7.46
CA ILE A 232 -8.64 -1.40 6.33
C ILE A 232 -8.76 -2.83 6.82
N GLU A 233 -9.63 -3.60 6.18
CA GLU A 233 -9.68 -5.04 6.31
C GLU A 233 -9.04 -5.67 5.07
N ARG A 234 -7.80 -6.15 5.27
CA ARG A 234 -7.04 -6.83 4.22
C ARG A 234 -7.48 -8.28 4.08
N VAL A 235 -8.04 -8.61 2.93
CA VAL A 235 -8.41 -9.97 2.52
C VAL A 235 -7.35 -10.50 1.58
N VAL A 236 -6.88 -11.72 1.84
CA VAL A 236 -5.97 -12.42 0.93
C VAL A 236 -6.63 -13.72 0.47
N SER A 237 -6.70 -13.94 -0.84
CA SER A 237 -7.07 -15.24 -1.41
C SER A 237 -5.85 -15.90 -2.04
N TRP A 238 -5.58 -17.16 -1.70
CA TRP A 238 -4.42 -17.86 -2.25
C TRP A 238 -4.59 -19.38 -2.31
N ASN A 239 -4.50 -19.94 -3.52
CA ASN A 239 -4.31 -21.36 -3.72
C ASN A 239 -2.86 -21.72 -3.35
N LEU A 240 -2.68 -22.52 -2.30
CA LEU A 240 -1.37 -22.89 -1.77
C LEU A 240 -0.76 -24.10 -2.46
N LYS A 241 -1.45 -24.73 -3.41
CA LYS A 241 -1.14 -26.04 -3.98
C LYS A 241 -1.17 -27.17 -2.97
N ALA A 242 -1.89 -28.23 -3.28
CA ALA A 242 -2.06 -29.38 -2.38
C ALA A 242 -0.70 -30.04 -2.05
N PRO A 243 -0.35 -30.18 -0.77
CA PRO A 243 0.86 -30.88 -0.31
C PRO A 243 0.94 -32.36 -0.70
N GLU A 244 -0.22 -33.00 -0.92
CA GLU A 244 -0.38 -34.44 -1.16
C GLU A 244 -0.16 -34.84 -2.62
N LEU A 245 0.04 -33.87 -3.53
CA LEU A 245 0.37 -34.16 -4.94
C LEU A 245 1.84 -34.59 -5.06
N VAL A 246 2.10 -35.87 -4.78
CA VAL A 246 3.40 -36.54 -4.90
C VAL A 246 3.94 -36.39 -6.34
N GLY A 247 5.24 -36.12 -6.47
CA GLY A 247 5.92 -35.98 -7.78
C GLY A 247 5.84 -34.59 -8.43
N LYS A 248 5.04 -33.66 -7.90
CA LYS A 248 5.04 -32.26 -8.36
C LYS A 248 6.14 -31.45 -7.68
N TRP A 249 7.04 -30.87 -8.47
CA TRP A 249 8.11 -30.00 -7.99
C TRP A 249 7.70 -28.51 -8.07
N PRO A 250 8.02 -27.69 -7.04
CA PRO A 250 8.68 -28.02 -5.78
C PRO A 250 7.75 -28.64 -4.73
N ALA A 251 8.26 -29.62 -3.99
CA ALA A 251 7.55 -30.32 -2.93
C ALA A 251 7.15 -29.39 -1.77
N TRP A 252 6.05 -29.68 -1.08
CA TRP A 252 5.52 -28.84 0.01
C TRP A 252 6.54 -28.52 1.11
N VAL A 253 7.35 -29.51 1.50
CA VAL A 253 8.37 -29.35 2.55
C VAL A 253 9.42 -28.28 2.22
N ILE A 254 9.65 -28.02 0.92
CA ILE A 254 10.58 -27.01 0.41
C ILE A 254 9.93 -25.61 0.45
N ARG A 255 8.65 -25.54 0.07
CA ARG A 255 7.95 -24.25 -0.12
C ARG A 255 7.23 -23.72 1.14
N ARG A 256 6.88 -24.56 2.11
CA ARG A 256 6.06 -24.18 3.28
C ARG A 256 6.60 -23.02 4.12
N ALA A 257 7.91 -22.91 4.29
CA ALA A 257 8.53 -21.81 5.05
C ALA A 257 8.39 -20.47 4.30
N ARG A 258 8.57 -20.49 2.98
CA ARG A 258 8.39 -19.32 2.11
C ARG A 258 6.93 -18.87 2.08
N GLN A 259 5.99 -19.84 2.02
CA GLN A 259 4.56 -19.54 2.11
C GLN A 259 4.20 -18.83 3.41
N VAL A 260 4.62 -19.36 4.56
CA VAL A 260 4.36 -18.71 5.87
C VAL A 260 4.96 -17.32 5.91
N LYS A 261 6.20 -17.13 5.44
CA LYS A 261 6.83 -15.82 5.37
C LYS A 261 6.00 -14.83 4.55
N LEU A 262 5.51 -15.23 3.37
CA LEU A 262 4.67 -14.38 2.52
C LEU A 262 3.31 -14.09 3.16
N LEU A 263 2.64 -15.10 3.73
CA LEU A 263 1.37 -14.95 4.42
C LEU A 263 1.46 -13.95 5.58
N LEU A 264 2.51 -14.05 6.40
CA LEU A 264 2.75 -13.14 7.50
C LEU A 264 3.09 -11.72 7.02
N ALA A 265 3.89 -11.60 5.94
CA ALA A 265 4.25 -10.31 5.35
C ALA A 265 3.07 -9.57 4.71
N MET A 266 2.12 -10.30 4.10
CA MET A 266 0.90 -9.72 3.57
C MET A 266 -0.01 -9.17 4.67
N ALA A 267 0.13 -9.67 5.91
CA ALA A 267 -0.55 -9.16 7.10
C ALA A 267 -2.09 -9.19 7.00
N ALA A 268 -2.64 -10.26 6.40
CA ALA A 268 -4.07 -10.42 6.20
C ALA A 268 -4.88 -10.31 7.50
N SER A 269 -6.03 -9.63 7.42
CA SER A 269 -7.10 -9.67 8.41
C SER A 269 -7.94 -10.95 8.25
N VAL A 270 -8.19 -11.34 7.00
CA VAL A 270 -8.86 -12.58 6.61
C VAL A 270 -8.07 -13.23 5.49
N LEU A 271 -7.80 -14.53 5.62
CA LEU A 271 -7.06 -15.31 4.65
C LEU A 271 -7.94 -16.47 4.15
N LEU A 272 -8.20 -16.48 2.85
CA LEU A 272 -9.03 -17.43 2.12
C LEU A 272 -8.10 -18.36 1.34
N VAL A 273 -7.99 -19.62 1.77
CA VAL A 273 -7.02 -20.57 1.23
C VAL A 273 -7.71 -21.67 0.46
N GLN A 274 -7.10 -22.06 -0.65
CA GLN A 274 -7.44 -23.26 -1.43
C GLN A 274 -6.25 -24.22 -1.42
N GLU A 275 -6.55 -25.51 -1.54
CA GLU A 275 -5.55 -26.60 -1.55
C GLU A 275 -4.56 -26.57 -0.37
N ALA A 276 -5.05 -26.31 0.84
CA ALA A 276 -4.21 -26.25 2.05
C ALA A 276 -3.63 -27.61 2.50
N GLY A 277 -4.01 -28.70 1.84
CA GLY A 277 -3.78 -30.07 2.28
C GLY A 277 -4.86 -30.62 3.20
N GLY A 278 -4.66 -31.85 3.67
CA GLY A 278 -5.57 -32.48 4.64
C GLY A 278 -5.46 -31.89 6.06
N PRO A 279 -6.19 -32.45 7.04
CA PRO A 279 -6.25 -31.94 8.42
C PRO A 279 -4.88 -31.73 9.07
N SER A 280 -3.92 -32.61 8.80
CA SER A 280 -2.56 -32.51 9.36
C SER A 280 -1.82 -31.27 8.86
N LYS A 281 -2.00 -30.90 7.59
CA LYS A 281 -1.38 -29.71 6.98
C LYS A 281 -2.07 -28.44 7.44
N VAL A 282 -3.40 -28.44 7.51
CA VAL A 282 -4.17 -27.34 8.09
C VAL A 282 -3.74 -27.08 9.54
N LYS A 283 -3.62 -28.12 10.37
CA LYS A 283 -3.12 -27.99 11.76
C LYS A 283 -1.69 -27.43 11.82
N TRP A 284 -0.84 -27.78 10.85
CA TRP A 284 0.49 -27.20 10.76
C TRP A 284 0.46 -25.71 10.44
N TYR A 285 -0.36 -25.28 9.47
CA TYR A 285 -0.53 -23.86 9.14
C TYR A 285 -1.13 -23.07 10.30
N ASP A 286 -2.14 -23.61 11.00
CA ASP A 286 -2.74 -22.95 12.17
C ASP A 286 -1.70 -22.71 13.28
N LYS A 287 -0.77 -23.65 13.49
CA LYS A 287 0.35 -23.45 14.41
C LYS A 287 1.39 -22.44 13.90
N ALA A 288 1.69 -22.46 12.60
CA ALA A 288 2.72 -21.61 12.00
C ALA A 288 2.29 -20.15 11.80
N LEU A 289 0.98 -19.91 11.63
CA LEU A 289 0.36 -18.60 11.49
C LEU A 289 -0.19 -18.15 12.85
N ASP A 290 0.68 -18.08 13.86
CA ASP A 290 0.37 -17.83 15.27
C ASP A 290 -0.58 -16.64 15.53
N LYS A 291 -0.44 -15.56 14.76
CA LYS A 291 -1.28 -14.34 14.82
C LYS A 291 -2.69 -14.53 14.23
N LEU A 292 -2.91 -15.57 13.45
CA LEU A 292 -4.19 -15.92 12.86
C LEU A 292 -4.84 -17.07 13.63
N GLY A 293 -6.16 -17.13 13.60
CA GLY A 293 -6.96 -18.23 14.10
C GLY A 293 -7.71 -18.90 12.96
N LEU A 294 -7.90 -20.21 13.08
CA LEU A 294 -8.70 -20.99 12.15
C LEU A 294 -10.20 -20.70 12.34
N ALA A 295 -10.84 -20.06 11.34
CA ALA A 295 -12.30 -19.87 11.34
C ALA A 295 -13.00 -21.16 10.92
N ASN A 296 -12.57 -21.73 9.80
CA ASN A 296 -13.18 -22.91 9.19
C ASN A 296 -12.20 -23.63 8.27
N ALA A 297 -12.37 -24.94 8.12
CA ALA A 297 -11.63 -25.76 7.17
C ALA A 297 -12.47 -26.98 6.77
N GLY A 298 -12.47 -27.34 5.49
CA GLY A 298 -13.20 -28.54 5.06
C GLY A 298 -12.99 -28.95 3.61
N ALA A 299 -13.38 -30.20 3.33
CA ALA A 299 -13.49 -30.84 2.02
C ALA A 299 -14.65 -31.85 2.07
N THR A 300 -15.32 -32.11 0.95
CA THR A 300 -16.54 -32.96 0.92
C THR A 300 -16.24 -34.46 0.98
N ASN A 301 -15.11 -34.91 0.42
CA ASN A 301 -14.76 -36.34 0.36
C ASN A 301 -13.74 -36.77 1.44
N GLY A 302 -13.79 -36.13 2.62
CA GLY A 302 -12.98 -36.50 3.78
C GLY A 302 -11.51 -36.06 3.74
N ALA A 303 -10.78 -36.43 4.79
CA ALA A 303 -9.41 -35.96 5.10
C ALA A 303 -8.33 -36.26 4.04
N GLY A 304 -8.60 -37.16 3.08
CA GLY A 304 -7.60 -37.71 2.15
C GLY A 304 -7.38 -36.94 0.85
N SER A 305 -8.24 -35.98 0.47
CA SER A 305 -8.16 -35.35 -0.87
C SER A 305 -7.04 -34.31 -1.03
N GLY A 306 -6.48 -33.79 0.08
CA GLY A 306 -5.48 -32.72 0.06
C GLY A 306 -5.97 -31.35 -0.46
N LYS A 307 -7.23 -31.24 -0.91
CA LYS A 307 -7.79 -30.04 -1.55
C LYS A 307 -8.71 -29.23 -0.64
N TRP A 308 -8.35 -29.12 0.63
CA TRP A 308 -9.17 -28.42 1.62
C TRP A 308 -9.21 -26.92 1.34
N ARG A 309 -10.37 -26.32 1.62
CA ARG A 309 -10.52 -24.87 1.69
C ARG A 309 -10.49 -24.46 3.14
N VAL A 310 -9.86 -23.34 3.41
CA VAL A 310 -9.60 -22.86 4.77
C VAL A 310 -9.83 -21.36 4.85
N ILE A 311 -10.39 -20.91 5.97
CA ILE A 311 -10.48 -19.51 6.32
C ILE A 311 -9.72 -19.30 7.62
N PHE A 312 -8.71 -18.44 7.59
CA PHE A 312 -8.05 -17.91 8.77
C PHE A 312 -8.45 -16.45 8.99
N TYR A 313 -8.41 -15.99 10.23
CA TYR A 313 -8.68 -14.60 10.60
C TYR A 313 -7.68 -14.09 11.63
N ARG A 314 -7.42 -12.78 11.65
CA ARG A 314 -6.51 -12.19 12.64
C ARG A 314 -7.18 -12.14 14.02
N LYS A 315 -6.60 -12.86 15.00
CA LYS A 315 -7.22 -13.12 16.31
C LYS A 315 -7.59 -11.86 17.09
N ASN A 316 -6.75 -10.82 17.00
CA ASN A 316 -6.96 -9.56 17.70
C ASN A 316 -7.95 -8.61 17.00
N ARG A 317 -8.37 -8.91 15.76
CA ARG A 317 -9.35 -8.10 15.02
C ARG A 317 -10.73 -8.74 14.98
N TRP A 318 -10.78 -10.08 14.93
CA TRP A 318 -12.04 -10.79 14.70
C TRP A 318 -12.33 -11.84 15.76
N THR A 319 -13.61 -12.16 15.88
CA THR A 319 -14.14 -13.34 16.59
C THR A 319 -14.95 -14.17 15.61
N LYS A 320 -14.87 -15.49 15.70
CA LYS A 320 -15.74 -16.39 14.91
C LYS A 320 -17.15 -16.39 15.51
N VAL A 321 -18.16 -16.16 14.68
CA VAL A 321 -19.58 -16.27 15.04
C VAL A 321 -20.14 -17.61 14.60
N ALA A 322 -20.00 -17.93 13.31
CA ALA A 322 -20.53 -19.15 12.72
C ALA A 322 -19.61 -19.59 11.58
N ALA A 323 -19.69 -20.86 11.22
CA ALA A 323 -18.94 -21.42 10.10
C ALA A 323 -19.66 -22.65 9.57
N GLY A 324 -19.43 -22.97 8.30
CA GLY A 324 -19.98 -24.18 7.70
C GLY A 324 -19.43 -24.47 6.32
N LEU A 325 -19.87 -25.60 5.78
CA LEU A 325 -19.51 -26.06 4.46
C LEU A 325 -20.78 -26.11 3.60
N TYR A 326 -20.62 -25.88 2.31
CA TYR A 326 -21.69 -26.07 1.33
C TYR A 326 -21.12 -26.71 0.08
N ASP A 327 -21.67 -27.85 -0.28
CA ASP A 327 -21.31 -28.57 -1.50
C ASP A 327 -21.90 -27.87 -2.71
N LEU A 328 -21.03 -27.55 -3.66
CA LEU A 328 -21.43 -26.93 -4.91
C LEU A 328 -22.09 -27.99 -5.80
N PRO A 329 -23.00 -27.60 -6.71
CA PRO A 329 -23.56 -28.54 -7.67
C PRO A 329 -22.46 -29.32 -8.39
N LEU A 330 -22.58 -30.65 -8.36
CA LEU A 330 -21.69 -31.54 -9.09
C LEU A 330 -22.14 -31.59 -10.54
N ASP A 331 -21.22 -31.34 -11.47
CA ASP A 331 -21.46 -31.58 -12.88
C ASP A 331 -20.92 -32.97 -13.23
N THR A 332 -21.82 -33.90 -13.55
CA THR A 332 -21.47 -35.29 -13.86
C THR A 332 -20.90 -35.48 -15.26
N LEU A 333 -20.87 -34.42 -16.09
CA LEU A 333 -20.26 -34.47 -17.43
C LEU A 333 -18.73 -34.46 -17.38
N TYR A 334 -18.15 -34.06 -16.25
CA TYR A 334 -16.71 -33.92 -16.03
C TYR A 334 -16.27 -34.93 -14.96
N ARG A 335 -15.01 -35.38 -14.97
CA ARG A 335 -14.48 -36.31 -13.95
C ARG A 335 -14.14 -35.59 -12.63
N GLY A 336 -14.76 -34.45 -12.41
CA GLY A 336 -14.52 -33.57 -11.27
C GLY A 336 -14.83 -34.23 -9.93
N ASP A 337 -14.03 -33.90 -8.92
CA ASP A 337 -14.35 -34.22 -7.54
C ASP A 337 -15.33 -33.20 -6.96
N GLN A 338 -16.23 -33.66 -6.08
CA GLN A 338 -17.17 -32.80 -5.36
C GLN A 338 -16.43 -31.61 -4.72
N LYS A 339 -16.82 -30.40 -5.14
CA LYS A 339 -16.21 -29.15 -4.69
C LYS A 339 -17.07 -28.51 -3.59
N PRO A 340 -16.53 -28.26 -2.38
CA PRO A 340 -17.21 -27.40 -1.43
C PRO A 340 -16.78 -25.94 -1.53
N MET A 341 -17.64 -25.04 -1.08
CA MET A 341 -17.18 -23.80 -0.46
C MET A 341 -17.15 -23.95 1.07
N VAL A 342 -16.20 -23.27 1.72
CA VAL A 342 -16.25 -23.06 3.16
C VAL A 342 -16.58 -21.60 3.43
N TRP A 343 -17.38 -21.36 4.44
CA TRP A 343 -17.77 -20.02 4.83
C TRP A 343 -17.59 -19.81 6.33
N ALA A 344 -17.38 -18.57 6.73
CA ALA A 344 -17.37 -18.16 8.12
C ALA A 344 -18.01 -16.78 8.27
N VAL A 345 -18.82 -16.61 9.31
CA VAL A 345 -19.25 -15.30 9.79
C VAL A 345 -18.29 -14.88 10.89
N LEU A 346 -17.62 -13.76 10.69
CA LEU A 346 -16.69 -13.16 11.63
C LEU A 346 -17.30 -11.88 12.19
N ARG A 347 -17.07 -11.59 13.46
CA ARG A 347 -17.47 -10.33 14.09
C ARG A 347 -16.24 -9.51 14.42
N ASN A 348 -16.18 -8.29 13.89
CA ASN A 348 -15.13 -7.34 14.20
C ASN A 348 -15.17 -7.01 15.69
N ARG A 349 -14.04 -7.10 16.38
CA ARG A 349 -13.96 -6.89 17.83
C ARG A 349 -14.19 -5.44 18.25
N VAL A 350 -13.95 -4.50 17.34
CA VAL A 350 -14.05 -3.06 17.61
C VAL A 350 -15.41 -2.55 17.17
N THR A 351 -15.75 -2.70 15.89
CA THR A 351 -17.01 -2.16 15.34
C THR A 351 -18.21 -3.02 15.68
N GLY A 352 -18.00 -4.29 16.05
CA GLY A 352 -19.07 -5.25 16.31
C GLY A 352 -19.78 -5.74 15.06
N GLU A 353 -19.41 -5.23 13.88
CA GLU A 353 -19.98 -5.59 12.58
C GLU A 353 -19.67 -7.04 12.23
N ARG A 354 -20.58 -7.67 11.49
CA ARG A 354 -20.42 -9.03 11.01
C ARG A 354 -20.03 -9.05 9.54
N TRP A 355 -19.07 -9.90 9.23
CA TRP A 355 -18.54 -10.14 7.90
C TRP A 355 -18.75 -11.60 7.51
N LEU A 356 -19.17 -11.83 6.27
CA LEU A 356 -19.28 -13.16 5.68
C LEU A 356 -18.09 -13.37 4.75
N CYS A 357 -17.23 -14.31 5.11
CA CYS A 357 -16.05 -14.68 4.35
C CYS A 357 -16.26 -16.06 3.72
N VAL A 358 -15.97 -16.19 2.43
CA VAL A 358 -16.12 -17.45 1.69
C VAL A 358 -14.83 -17.78 0.96
N SER A 359 -14.34 -19.00 1.12
CA SER A 359 -13.27 -19.58 0.30
C SER A 359 -13.84 -20.66 -0.61
N TYR A 360 -13.60 -20.53 -1.92
CA TYR A 360 -14.08 -21.48 -2.93
C TYR A 360 -12.93 -22.01 -3.81
N HIS A 361 -13.19 -23.13 -4.48
CA HIS A 361 -12.36 -23.67 -5.56
C HIS A 361 -13.31 -24.39 -6.52
N LEU A 362 -13.51 -23.83 -7.72
CA LEU A 362 -14.47 -24.32 -8.71
C LEU A 362 -13.95 -25.51 -9.52
N GLU A 363 -14.78 -26.04 -10.40
CA GLU A 363 -14.42 -27.11 -11.35
C GLU A 363 -13.18 -26.73 -12.17
N ASN A 364 -12.25 -27.67 -12.30
CA ASN A 364 -10.92 -27.46 -12.86
C ASN A 364 -10.66 -28.25 -14.14
N GLU A 365 -11.62 -29.04 -14.62
CA GLU A 365 -11.54 -29.65 -15.95
C GLU A 365 -11.57 -28.61 -17.08
N SER A 366 -10.91 -28.97 -18.18
CA SER A 366 -10.87 -28.14 -19.38
C SER A 366 -12.24 -28.13 -20.06
N GLY A 367 -12.72 -26.95 -20.47
CA GLY A 367 -14.03 -26.80 -21.10
C GLY A 367 -15.22 -26.82 -20.13
N ALA A 368 -14.99 -26.83 -18.81
CA ALA A 368 -16.03 -26.87 -17.78
C ALA A 368 -16.58 -25.49 -17.39
N ASP A 369 -16.58 -24.51 -18.30
CA ASP A 369 -16.94 -23.12 -17.97
C ASP A 369 -18.39 -22.96 -17.53
N LEU A 370 -19.33 -23.71 -18.13
CA LEU A 370 -20.72 -23.74 -17.68
C LEU A 370 -20.86 -24.32 -16.26
N ALA A 371 -20.12 -25.40 -15.94
CA ALA A 371 -20.09 -25.97 -14.60
C ALA A 371 -19.59 -24.94 -13.58
N ARG A 372 -18.52 -24.19 -13.91
CA ARG A 372 -17.99 -23.12 -13.07
C ARG A 372 -19.00 -21.99 -12.86
N VAL A 373 -19.74 -21.61 -13.90
CA VAL A 373 -20.84 -20.63 -13.80
C VAL A 373 -21.98 -21.13 -12.90
N HIS A 374 -22.41 -22.38 -13.05
CA HIS A 374 -23.43 -22.98 -12.17
C HIS A 374 -22.97 -23.03 -10.70
N GLN A 375 -21.70 -23.34 -10.48
CA GLN A 375 -21.12 -23.38 -9.13
C GLN A 375 -21.01 -22.00 -8.49
N ILE A 376 -20.53 -20.97 -9.22
CA ILE A 376 -20.47 -19.61 -8.66
C ILE A 376 -21.89 -19.04 -8.42
N ALA A 377 -22.86 -19.37 -9.27
CA ALA A 377 -24.26 -19.01 -9.06
C ALA A 377 -24.80 -19.62 -7.75
N ALA A 378 -24.51 -20.89 -7.50
CA ALA A 378 -24.89 -21.57 -6.26
C ALA A 378 -24.20 -20.95 -5.03
N ILE A 379 -22.93 -20.52 -5.15
CA ILE A 379 -22.23 -19.78 -4.09
C ILE A 379 -23.01 -18.50 -3.76
N PHE A 380 -23.32 -17.66 -4.75
CA PHE A 380 -23.99 -16.38 -4.50
C PHE A 380 -25.43 -16.55 -3.98
N ALA A 381 -26.15 -17.57 -4.45
CA ALA A 381 -27.45 -17.93 -3.88
C ALA A 381 -27.35 -18.32 -2.39
N LYS A 382 -26.32 -19.09 -2.01
CA LYS A 382 -26.08 -19.45 -0.61
C LYS A 382 -25.58 -18.27 0.22
N VAL A 383 -24.73 -17.41 -0.34
CA VAL A 383 -24.26 -16.16 0.28
C VAL A 383 -25.44 -15.24 0.63
N ALA A 384 -26.39 -15.06 -0.28
CA ALA A 384 -27.60 -14.26 -0.01
C ALA A 384 -28.39 -14.80 1.19
N ARG A 385 -28.59 -16.12 1.27
CA ARG A 385 -29.26 -16.78 2.41
C ARG A 385 -28.49 -16.60 3.72
N LEU A 386 -27.16 -16.82 3.70
CA LEU A 386 -26.30 -16.66 4.88
C LEU A 386 -26.27 -15.21 5.37
N ARG A 387 -26.22 -14.23 4.46
CA ARG A 387 -26.30 -12.81 4.81
C ARG A 387 -27.57 -12.49 5.59
N GLY A 388 -28.72 -12.93 5.07
CA GLY A 388 -30.01 -12.75 5.73
C GLY A 388 -30.06 -13.44 7.10
N GLN A 389 -29.60 -14.69 7.16
CA GLN A 389 -29.58 -15.48 8.40
C GLN A 389 -28.75 -14.83 9.53
N TYR A 390 -27.61 -14.23 9.20
CA TYR A 390 -26.67 -13.69 10.19
C TYR A 390 -26.65 -12.16 10.30
N GLY A 391 -27.49 -11.47 9.53
CA GLY A 391 -27.56 -10.00 9.50
C GLY A 391 -26.26 -9.37 9.02
N VAL A 392 -25.71 -9.86 7.90
CA VAL A 392 -24.47 -9.34 7.30
C VAL A 392 -24.80 -8.33 6.19
N ALA A 393 -24.22 -7.13 6.30
CA ALA A 393 -24.37 -6.07 5.31
C ALA A 393 -23.80 -6.50 3.94
N PRO A 394 -24.34 -6.00 2.81
CA PRO A 394 -23.89 -6.41 1.47
C PRO A 394 -22.38 -6.24 1.24
N ASP A 395 -21.85 -5.09 1.66
CA ASP A 395 -20.47 -4.65 1.58
C ASP A 395 -19.53 -5.33 2.60
N HIS A 396 -20.08 -6.06 3.57
CA HIS A 396 -19.31 -6.88 4.52
C HIS A 396 -19.19 -8.35 4.06
N VAL A 397 -19.24 -8.59 2.74
CA VAL A 397 -19.12 -9.92 2.16
C VAL A 397 -17.94 -9.99 1.22
N VAL A 398 -17.09 -10.99 1.44
CA VAL A 398 -15.93 -11.27 0.61
C VAL A 398 -15.94 -12.73 0.18
N VAL A 399 -15.94 -12.96 -1.14
CA VAL A 399 -15.99 -14.29 -1.75
C VAL A 399 -14.76 -14.46 -2.61
N GLY A 400 -13.75 -15.16 -2.09
CA GLY A 400 -12.45 -15.29 -2.75
C GLY A 400 -12.04 -16.73 -3.01
N GLY A 401 -11.42 -16.99 -4.15
CA GLY A 401 -10.98 -18.33 -4.46
C GLY A 401 -10.42 -18.53 -5.86
N ASP A 402 -10.11 -19.79 -6.13
CA ASP A 402 -9.66 -20.27 -7.42
C ASP A 402 -10.89 -20.59 -8.29
N ALA A 403 -11.13 -19.75 -9.29
CA ALA A 403 -12.27 -19.94 -10.18
C ALA A 403 -11.98 -20.93 -11.30
N ASN A 404 -10.71 -21.31 -11.52
CA ASN A 404 -10.24 -22.02 -12.71
C ASN A 404 -10.78 -21.44 -14.04
N SER A 405 -11.22 -20.18 -14.02
CA SER A 405 -11.95 -19.56 -15.13
C SER A 405 -11.30 -18.28 -15.53
N ARG A 406 -11.23 -18.12 -16.84
CA ARG A 406 -10.51 -17.07 -17.51
C ARG A 406 -11.28 -15.74 -17.45
N ALA A 407 -12.55 -15.68 -17.84
CA ALA A 407 -13.42 -14.49 -17.68
C ALA A 407 -14.88 -14.81 -17.30
N TRP A 408 -15.41 -15.94 -17.78
CA TRP A 408 -16.82 -16.35 -17.66
C TRP A 408 -17.41 -16.21 -16.26
N VAL A 409 -16.68 -16.66 -15.23
CA VAL A 409 -17.14 -16.57 -13.84
C VAL A 409 -17.26 -15.11 -13.40
N ARG A 410 -16.29 -14.25 -13.74
CA ARG A 410 -16.32 -12.83 -13.37
C ARG A 410 -17.45 -12.11 -14.09
N ASP A 411 -17.59 -12.33 -15.39
CA ASP A 411 -18.60 -11.70 -16.23
C ASP A 411 -20.01 -12.09 -15.74
N TRP A 412 -20.24 -13.38 -15.48
CA TRP A 412 -21.51 -13.84 -14.93
C TRP A 412 -21.82 -13.18 -13.58
N VAL A 413 -20.85 -13.12 -12.66
CA VAL A 413 -21.05 -12.48 -11.35
C VAL A 413 -21.38 -10.99 -11.52
N ALA A 414 -20.66 -10.30 -12.40
CA ALA A 414 -20.85 -8.89 -12.73
C ALA A 414 -22.24 -8.60 -13.34
N GLU A 415 -22.77 -9.51 -14.15
CA GLU A 415 -24.05 -9.35 -14.84
C GLU A 415 -25.26 -9.78 -14.01
N ASN A 416 -25.09 -10.77 -13.13
CA ASN A 416 -26.20 -11.45 -12.46
C ASN A 416 -26.27 -11.19 -10.95
N THR A 417 -25.32 -10.42 -10.41
CA THR A 417 -25.25 -10.11 -8.98
C THR A 417 -24.84 -8.66 -8.73
N ASP A 418 -24.99 -8.21 -7.48
CA ASP A 418 -24.44 -6.93 -7.03
C ASP A 418 -22.95 -6.99 -6.64
N TYR A 419 -22.25 -8.06 -7.02
CA TYR A 419 -20.83 -8.26 -6.71
C TYR A 419 -19.96 -8.07 -7.96
N ARG A 420 -18.72 -7.63 -7.75
CA ARG A 420 -17.71 -7.38 -8.79
C ARG A 420 -16.36 -7.96 -8.35
N ASP A 421 -15.48 -8.29 -9.29
CA ASP A 421 -14.08 -8.57 -8.94
C ASP A 421 -13.47 -7.30 -8.33
N ALA A 422 -12.82 -7.44 -7.19
CA ALA A 422 -12.15 -6.34 -6.49
C ALA A 422 -11.19 -5.56 -7.41
N PHE A 423 -10.53 -6.22 -8.36
CA PHE A 423 -9.64 -5.56 -9.33
C PHE A 423 -10.35 -4.70 -10.37
N ASP A 424 -11.68 -4.80 -10.51
CA ASP A 424 -12.47 -3.95 -11.39
C ASP A 424 -12.99 -2.70 -10.69
N VAL A 425 -13.04 -2.72 -9.35
CA VAL A 425 -13.61 -1.63 -8.54
C VAL A 425 -12.60 -0.93 -7.62
N ALA A 426 -11.41 -1.50 -7.44
CA ALA A 426 -10.40 -0.91 -6.56
C ALA A 426 -9.86 0.42 -7.06
N ALA A 427 -9.68 1.37 -6.13
CA ALA A 427 -9.06 2.67 -6.39
C ALA A 427 -7.61 2.52 -6.86
N THR A 428 -6.86 1.61 -6.25
CA THR A 428 -5.51 1.25 -6.66
C THR A 428 -5.46 -0.20 -7.12
N VAL A 429 -4.98 -0.42 -8.34
CA VAL A 429 -4.80 -1.75 -8.92
C VAL A 429 -3.33 -2.00 -9.25
N ARG A 430 -2.82 -3.17 -8.86
CA ARG A 430 -1.45 -3.62 -9.16
C ARG A 430 -1.45 -5.01 -9.77
N ASP A 431 -0.62 -5.20 -10.80
CA ASP A 431 -0.37 -6.50 -11.43
C ASP A 431 -1.63 -7.25 -11.95
N LYS A 432 -2.71 -6.52 -12.27
CA LYS A 432 -3.96 -7.07 -12.84
C LYS A 432 -3.76 -7.87 -14.11
N GLY A 433 -2.82 -7.45 -14.96
CA GLY A 433 -2.52 -8.10 -16.25
C GLY A 433 -1.58 -9.30 -16.13
N ILE A 434 -1.17 -9.68 -14.92
CA ILE A 434 -0.31 -10.83 -14.67
C ILE A 434 -1.19 -12.04 -14.38
N ALA A 435 -0.87 -13.19 -15.00
CA ALA A 435 -1.61 -14.41 -14.78
C ALA A 435 -1.58 -14.80 -13.28
N SER A 436 -2.73 -15.16 -12.72
CA SER A 436 -2.77 -15.58 -11.32
C SER A 436 -2.19 -16.98 -11.16
N ILE A 437 -2.22 -17.82 -12.19
CA ILE A 437 -1.52 -19.11 -12.23
C ILE A 437 -0.15 -18.92 -12.89
N ASN A 438 0.91 -18.96 -12.08
CA ASN A 438 2.29 -18.80 -12.52
C ASN A 438 2.95 -20.13 -12.97
N ARG A 439 2.35 -21.29 -12.65
CA ARG A 439 2.88 -22.63 -13.01
C ARG A 439 4.36 -22.83 -12.64
N TRP A 440 4.76 -22.28 -11.49
CA TRP A 440 6.13 -22.30 -10.98
C TRP A 440 7.16 -21.49 -11.79
N LYS A 441 6.70 -20.65 -12.71
CA LYS A 441 7.53 -19.73 -13.47
C LYS A 441 7.46 -18.34 -12.86
N VAL A 442 8.39 -17.47 -13.29
CA VAL A 442 8.29 -16.03 -12.99
C VAL A 442 6.93 -15.53 -13.51
N PRO A 443 6.17 -14.75 -12.73
CA PRO A 443 4.87 -14.26 -13.16
C PRO A 443 4.99 -13.49 -14.47
N ALA A 444 4.06 -13.74 -15.39
CA ALA A 444 4.04 -13.17 -16.72
C ALA A 444 2.64 -12.68 -17.06
N ALA A 445 2.54 -11.87 -18.11
CA ALA A 445 1.26 -11.41 -18.60
C ALA A 445 0.33 -12.59 -18.94
N GLY A 446 -0.92 -12.47 -18.55
CA GLY A 446 -1.93 -13.48 -18.79
C GLY A 446 -3.12 -13.30 -17.86
N GLU A 447 -3.99 -14.29 -17.89
CA GLU A 447 -5.31 -14.15 -17.30
C GLU A 447 -5.34 -14.52 -15.82
N ARG A 448 -6.16 -13.80 -15.06
CA ARG A 448 -6.43 -14.12 -13.67
C ARG A 448 -7.52 -15.18 -13.60
N GLU A 449 -7.17 -16.35 -13.08
CA GLU A 449 -8.11 -17.44 -12.80
C GLU A 449 -8.53 -17.45 -11.31
N ASP A 450 -7.81 -16.69 -10.46
CA ASP A 450 -8.14 -16.44 -9.06
C ASP A 450 -8.85 -15.08 -8.92
N ALA A 451 -9.97 -15.05 -8.19
CA ALA A 451 -10.77 -13.84 -8.00
C ALA A 451 -11.18 -13.63 -6.55
N VAL A 452 -11.37 -12.36 -6.19
CA VAL A 452 -12.00 -11.94 -4.94
C VAL A 452 -13.15 -11.03 -5.30
N PHE A 453 -14.36 -11.48 -5.01
CA PHE A 453 -15.58 -10.73 -5.26
C PHE A 453 -16.01 -9.98 -4.01
N VAL A 454 -16.39 -8.72 -4.23
CA VAL A 454 -16.88 -7.77 -3.22
C VAL A 454 -18.14 -7.11 -3.76
N HIS A 455 -18.98 -6.57 -2.87
CA HIS A 455 -20.18 -5.86 -3.31
C HIS A 455 -19.79 -4.63 -4.13
N LYS A 456 -20.61 -4.25 -5.12
CA LYS A 456 -20.35 -3.11 -6.03
C LYS A 456 -20.27 -1.75 -5.32
N THR A 457 -20.78 -1.67 -4.08
CA THR A 457 -20.69 -0.47 -3.23
C THR A 457 -19.58 -0.57 -2.19
N ALA A 458 -18.83 -1.67 -2.14
CA ALA A 458 -17.71 -1.80 -1.22
C ALA A 458 -16.63 -0.78 -1.62
N ASP A 459 -16.11 -0.06 -0.63
CA ASP A 459 -14.99 0.83 -0.82
C ASP A 459 -13.70 -0.01 -0.82
N VAL A 460 -13.07 -0.14 -1.99
CA VAL A 460 -11.88 -0.97 -2.16
C VAL A 460 -10.70 -0.08 -2.48
N GLU A 461 -9.78 0.04 -1.52
CA GLU A 461 -8.59 0.91 -1.67
C GLU A 461 -7.55 0.27 -2.58
N LEU A 462 -7.29 -1.03 -2.40
CA LEU A 462 -6.25 -1.76 -3.12
C LEU A 462 -6.76 -3.12 -3.60
N ALA A 463 -6.45 -3.44 -4.85
CA ALA A 463 -6.39 -4.80 -5.36
C ALA A 463 -5.00 -5.06 -5.97
N ASP A 464 -4.31 -6.07 -5.48
CA ASP A 464 -2.90 -6.31 -5.75
C ASP A 464 -2.63 -7.81 -5.88
N GLN A 465 -1.85 -8.22 -6.88
CA GLN A 465 -1.42 -9.59 -7.04
C GLN A 465 0.05 -9.71 -6.65
N ARG A 466 0.38 -10.42 -5.56
CA ARG A 466 1.78 -10.58 -5.13
C ARG A 466 2.44 -11.76 -5.82
N ASP A 467 3.76 -11.69 -5.95
CA ASP A 467 4.55 -12.79 -6.50
C ASP A 467 4.53 -14.02 -5.59
N GLY A 468 3.78 -15.05 -6.00
CA GLY A 468 3.71 -16.35 -5.36
C GLY A 468 4.78 -17.34 -5.84
N HIS A 469 5.57 -16.98 -6.87
CA HIS A 469 6.56 -17.85 -7.50
C HIS A 469 7.49 -18.49 -6.46
N LYS A 470 7.84 -19.75 -6.73
CA LYS A 470 8.58 -20.67 -5.84
C LYS A 470 7.86 -21.05 -4.53
N SER A 471 6.67 -20.50 -4.27
CA SER A 471 5.90 -20.74 -3.03
C SER A 471 4.59 -21.47 -3.32
N SER A 472 3.95 -21.14 -4.45
CA SER A 472 2.81 -21.82 -5.02
C SER A 472 2.85 -21.66 -6.56
N ASP A 473 2.13 -22.51 -7.29
CA ASP A 473 1.86 -22.29 -8.71
C ASP A 473 0.81 -21.20 -8.95
N HIS A 474 0.26 -20.62 -7.89
CA HIS A 474 -0.62 -19.46 -7.93
C HIS A 474 0.01 -18.24 -7.24
N ASN A 475 -0.40 -17.06 -7.68
CA ASN A 475 -0.08 -15.77 -7.10
C ASN A 475 -1.22 -15.35 -6.15
N PRO A 476 -0.92 -14.98 -4.90
CA PRO A 476 -1.94 -14.49 -3.97
C PRO A 476 -2.60 -13.20 -4.45
N GLN A 477 -3.92 -13.14 -4.29
CA GLN A 477 -4.75 -11.96 -4.52
C GLN A 477 -4.91 -11.22 -3.19
N VAL A 478 -4.51 -9.95 -3.11
CA VAL A 478 -4.58 -9.10 -1.92
C VAL A 478 -5.57 -7.97 -2.19
N VAL A 479 -6.59 -7.85 -1.33
CA VAL A 479 -7.64 -6.85 -1.46
C VAL A 479 -7.77 -6.11 -0.13
N ASP A 480 -7.66 -4.78 -0.15
CA ASP A 480 -7.89 -3.93 0.99
C ASP A 480 -9.27 -3.29 0.86
N VAL A 481 -10.19 -3.70 1.75
CA VAL A 481 -11.53 -3.13 1.83
C VAL A 481 -11.55 -2.12 2.96
N ASN A 482 -12.00 -0.92 2.64
CA ASN A 482 -12.22 0.19 3.54
C ASN A 482 -13.48 -0.08 4.38
N VAL A 483 -13.39 0.10 5.69
CA VAL A 483 -14.50 -0.10 6.63
C VAL A 483 -14.67 1.12 7.53
N ALA A 484 -15.90 1.32 8.01
CA ALA A 484 -16.25 2.46 8.86
C ALA A 484 -15.25 2.64 10.00
N ALA A 485 -14.89 3.90 10.23
CA ALA A 485 -13.78 4.26 11.09
C ALA A 485 -13.93 3.78 12.53
N TRP A 486 -12.79 3.47 13.14
CA TRP A 486 -12.71 3.16 14.56
C TRP A 486 -13.07 4.42 15.38
N PRO A 487 -13.85 4.30 16.47
CA PRO A 487 -13.80 5.33 17.49
C PRO A 487 -12.36 5.42 18.02
N PRO A 488 -11.82 6.63 18.24
CA PRO A 488 -10.49 6.78 18.84
C PRO A 488 -10.45 6.10 20.21
N GLU A 489 -9.37 5.37 20.48
CA GLU A 489 -9.03 4.84 21.82
C GLU A 489 -8.79 5.96 22.83
#